data_AF-A0A8H7HNZ2-F1
#
_entry.id   AF-A0A8H7HNZ2-F1
#
_cell.length_a   1.000
_cell.length_b   1.000
_cell.length_c   1.000
_cell.angle_alpha   90.00
_cell.angle_beta   90.00
_cell.angle_gamma   90.00
#
_symmetry.space_group_name_H-M   'P 1'
#
loop_
_entity.id
_entity.type
_entity.pdbx_description
1 polymer ?
#
loop_
_entity_poly.entity_id
_entity_poly.type
_entity_poly.pdbx_seq_one_letter_code
_entity_poly.pdbx_strand_id
1 'polypeptide(L)'
;MKIAWAVLEYSLCMDLPDEVVNHPVVKELADAGNDILTWANDIYSFPIEFARGDTHNFVCVAMEHKKLDLNGAIEFVNKLTRQRLDDYVAAKAQLPSFGPGLDEQVAQYLKGIEYCVQGFIEWTFLTPRYFGNEALQVKETGVVNLMAPITLEAHVVVEA
;
A
#
# COMPACT_ATOMS: atom_id res chain seq x y z
N MET A 1 -7.88 5.33 -0.44
CA MET A 1 -8.63 4.10 -0.76
C MET A 1 -9.86 3.95 0.15
N LYS A 2 -10.88 4.81 0.04
CA LYS A 2 -12.10 4.68 0.88
C LYS A 2 -12.96 3.46 0.50
N ILE A 3 -12.80 2.97 -0.73
CA ILE A 3 -13.58 1.84 -1.26
C ILE A 3 -13.18 0.51 -0.59
N ALA A 4 -11.89 0.27 -0.29
CA ALA A 4 -11.47 -0.99 0.31
C ALA A 4 -12.10 -1.22 1.69
N TRP A 5 -12.21 -0.15 2.49
CA TRP A 5 -12.82 -0.21 3.81
C TRP A 5 -14.33 -0.37 3.74
N ALA A 6 -15.00 0.27 2.78
CA ALA A 6 -16.42 0.04 2.52
C ALA A 6 -16.71 -1.42 2.10
N VAL A 7 -15.84 -2.02 1.26
CA VAL A 7 -15.95 -3.43 0.89
C VAL A 7 -15.69 -4.35 2.08
N LEU A 8 -14.78 -3.97 2.98
CA LEU A 8 -14.51 -4.72 4.21
C LEU A 8 -15.73 -4.74 5.14
N GLU A 9 -16.33 -3.58 5.41
CA GLU A 9 -17.55 -3.47 6.23
C GLU A 9 -18.68 -4.33 5.65
N TYR A 10 -18.92 -4.23 4.34
CA TYR A 10 -19.90 -5.05 3.64
C TYR A 10 -19.59 -6.55 3.76
N SER A 11 -18.34 -6.95 3.57
CA SER A 11 -17.91 -8.36 3.61
C SER A 11 -18.04 -8.98 5.01
N LEU A 12 -17.95 -8.16 6.04
CA LEU A 12 -18.11 -8.57 7.44
C LEU A 12 -19.55 -8.39 7.93
N CYS A 13 -20.48 -7.96 7.08
CA CYS A 13 -21.86 -7.63 7.44
C CYS A 13 -21.92 -6.63 8.62
N MET A 14 -21.02 -5.65 8.63
CA MET A 14 -20.94 -4.62 9.65
C MET A 14 -21.58 -3.32 9.15
N ASP A 15 -22.20 -2.60 10.07
CA ASP A 15 -22.74 -1.25 9.87
C ASP A 15 -22.33 -0.41 11.08
N LEU A 16 -21.07 0.06 11.06
CA LEU A 16 -20.52 0.82 12.17
C LEU A 16 -21.15 2.23 12.21
N PRO A 17 -21.59 2.73 13.39
CA PRO A 17 -22.14 4.07 13.48
C PRO A 17 -21.18 5.14 12.97
N ASP A 18 -21.70 6.19 12.35
CA ASP A 18 -20.91 7.32 11.83
C ASP A 18 -20.00 7.94 12.90
N GLU A 19 -20.43 7.99 14.16
CA GLU A 19 -19.63 8.50 15.28
C GLU A 19 -18.38 7.65 15.56
N VAL A 20 -18.46 6.34 15.32
CA VAL A 20 -17.34 5.40 15.46
C VAL A 20 -16.41 5.52 14.26
N VAL A 21 -16.95 5.44 13.05
CA VAL A 21 -16.17 5.51 11.80
C VAL A 21 -15.45 6.85 11.67
N ASN A 22 -16.10 7.94 12.12
CA ASN A 22 -15.50 9.27 12.10
C ASN A 22 -14.68 9.61 13.35
N HIS A 23 -14.60 8.71 14.34
CA HIS A 23 -13.75 8.93 15.50
C HIS A 23 -12.29 9.11 15.04
N PRO A 24 -11.56 10.14 15.48
CA PRO A 24 -10.23 10.46 14.96
C PRO A 24 -9.25 9.28 14.96
N VAL A 25 -9.26 8.47 16.03
CA VAL A 25 -8.38 7.29 16.14
C VAL A 25 -8.76 6.19 15.14
N VAL A 26 -10.06 5.97 14.89
CA VAL A 26 -10.51 4.95 13.93
C VAL A 26 -10.15 5.36 12.51
N LYS A 27 -10.36 6.63 12.16
CA LYS A 27 -9.93 7.20 10.88
C LYS A 27 -8.42 7.09 10.68
N GLU A 28 -7.66 7.45 11.70
CA GLU A 28 -6.20 7.39 11.66
C GLU A 28 -5.70 5.96 11.40
N LEU A 29 -6.30 4.96 12.05
CA LEU A 29 -5.97 3.55 11.80
C LEU A 29 -6.32 3.12 10.37
N ALA A 30 -7.48 3.54 9.86
CA ALA A 30 -7.89 3.24 8.49
C ALA A 30 -6.99 3.93 7.44
N ASP A 31 -6.58 5.18 7.70
CA ASP A 31 -5.68 5.94 6.83
C ASP A 31 -4.26 5.35 6.88
N ALA A 32 -3.75 5.00 8.07
CA ALA A 32 -2.46 4.33 8.23
C ALA A 32 -2.42 2.96 7.55
N GLY A 33 -3.48 2.15 7.67
CA GLY A 33 -3.59 0.89 6.94
C GLY A 33 -3.57 1.09 5.41
N ASN A 34 -4.19 2.16 4.92
CA ASN A 34 -4.17 2.54 3.51
C ASN A 34 -2.76 2.92 3.06
N ASP A 35 -2.09 3.75 3.84
CA ASP A 35 -0.75 4.24 3.54
C ASP A 35 0.24 3.08 3.49
N ILE A 36 0.22 2.20 4.48
CA ILE A 36 1.09 1.01 4.52
C ILE A 36 0.89 0.15 3.27
N LEU A 37 -0.37 -0.14 2.91
CA LEU A 37 -0.70 -0.96 1.74
C LEU A 37 -0.23 -0.30 0.45
N THR A 38 -0.55 0.98 0.26
CA THR A 38 -0.25 1.72 -0.97
C THR A 38 1.24 1.99 -1.15
N TRP A 39 1.97 2.33 -0.09
CA TRP A 39 3.42 2.57 -0.18
C TRP A 39 4.20 1.27 -0.38
N ALA A 40 3.74 0.16 0.23
CA ALA A 40 4.28 -1.16 -0.08
C ALA A 40 3.99 -1.54 -1.54
N ASN A 41 2.79 -1.25 -2.04
CA ASN A 41 2.45 -1.47 -3.44
C ASN A 41 3.40 -0.73 -4.37
N ASP A 42 3.67 0.56 -4.12
CA ASP A 42 4.58 1.36 -4.95
C ASP A 42 5.97 0.74 -5.04
N ILE A 43 6.49 0.15 -3.97
CA ILE A 43 7.77 -0.56 -4.01
C ILE A 43 7.66 -1.82 -4.88
N TYR A 44 6.63 -2.64 -4.68
CA TYR A 44 6.48 -3.91 -5.39
C TYR A 44 6.11 -3.74 -6.86
N SER A 45 5.37 -2.69 -7.20
CA SER A 45 4.97 -2.36 -8.57
C SER A 45 6.00 -1.53 -9.32
N PHE A 46 6.94 -0.89 -8.62
CA PHE A 46 7.97 -0.06 -9.24
C PHE A 46 8.66 -0.73 -10.45
N PRO A 47 9.10 -2.01 -10.42
CA PRO A 47 9.76 -2.63 -11.56
C PRO A 47 8.92 -2.62 -12.85
N ILE A 48 7.64 -2.94 -12.73
CA ILE A 48 6.73 -3.03 -13.89
C ILE A 48 6.26 -1.66 -14.36
N GLU A 49 6.09 -0.71 -13.44
CA GLU A 49 5.68 0.67 -13.72
C GLU A 49 6.82 1.44 -14.36
N PHE A 50 8.03 1.30 -13.80
CA PHE A 50 9.25 1.88 -14.37
C PHE A 50 9.49 1.39 -15.80
N ALA A 51 9.34 0.08 -16.06
CA ALA A 51 9.48 -0.49 -17.40
C ALA A 51 8.48 0.07 -18.42
N ARG A 52 7.33 0.58 -17.97
CA ARG A 52 6.29 1.22 -18.80
C ARG A 52 6.48 2.73 -18.94
N GLY A 53 7.35 3.34 -18.13
CA GLY A 53 7.49 4.79 -18.04
C GLY A 53 6.42 5.45 -17.16
N ASP A 54 5.75 4.70 -16.29
CA ASP A 54 4.76 5.24 -15.36
C ASP A 54 5.46 6.05 -14.25
N THR A 55 4.95 7.25 -13.97
CA THR A 55 5.55 8.15 -12.95
C THR A 55 4.70 8.31 -11.69
N HIS A 56 3.51 7.72 -11.66
CA HIS A 56 2.59 7.76 -10.51
C HIS A 56 2.98 6.70 -9.47
N ASN A 57 4.18 6.85 -8.90
CA ASN A 57 4.77 5.93 -7.94
C ASN A 57 5.60 6.74 -6.93
N PHE A 58 5.45 6.45 -5.64
CA PHE A 58 6.15 7.21 -4.60
C PHE A 58 7.68 7.10 -4.69
N VAL A 59 8.23 6.00 -5.20
CA VAL A 59 9.67 5.86 -5.46
C VAL A 59 10.12 6.89 -6.49
N CYS A 60 9.39 7.05 -7.60
CA CYS A 60 9.68 8.08 -8.63
C CYS A 60 9.64 9.49 -8.03
N VAL A 61 8.62 9.79 -7.23
CA VAL A 61 8.48 11.08 -6.54
C VAL A 61 9.63 11.32 -5.57
N ALA A 62 10.05 10.30 -4.82
CA ALA A 62 11.17 10.40 -3.89
C ALA A 62 12.50 10.64 -4.63
N MET A 63 12.76 9.94 -5.73
CA MET A 63 13.95 10.18 -6.56
C MET A 63 14.00 11.65 -7.04
N GLU A 64 12.91 12.16 -7.60
CA GLU A 64 12.88 13.50 -8.19
C GLU A 64 12.94 14.60 -7.12
N HIS A 65 12.11 14.53 -6.08
CA HIS A 65 11.97 15.62 -5.10
C HIS A 65 12.98 15.57 -3.96
N LYS A 66 13.53 14.40 -3.64
CA LYS A 66 14.58 14.25 -2.61
C LYS A 66 15.98 14.12 -3.21
N LYS A 67 16.10 14.10 -4.54
CA LYS A 67 17.38 13.93 -5.27
C LYS A 67 18.12 12.66 -4.83
N LEU A 68 17.36 11.59 -4.65
CA LEU A 68 17.86 10.27 -4.27
C LEU A 68 18.09 9.43 -5.53
N ASP A 69 19.09 8.56 -5.48
CA ASP A 69 19.16 7.45 -6.43
C ASP A 69 18.05 6.42 -6.12
N LEU A 70 17.92 5.41 -6.98
CA LEU A 70 16.88 4.40 -6.83
C LEU A 70 16.90 3.71 -5.46
N ASN A 71 18.08 3.28 -5.01
CA ASN A 71 18.21 2.57 -3.73
C ASN A 71 17.87 3.49 -2.55
N GLY A 72 18.33 4.75 -2.59
CA GLY A 72 17.97 5.75 -1.60
C GLY A 72 16.49 6.04 -1.56
N ALA A 73 15.82 6.10 -2.72
CA ALA A 73 14.38 6.30 -2.81
C ALA A 73 13.59 5.10 -2.27
N ILE A 74 13.97 3.86 -2.63
CA ILE A 74 13.37 2.64 -2.08
C ILE A 74 13.54 2.60 -0.56
N GLU A 75 14.73 2.87 -0.02
CA GLU A 75 14.94 2.87 1.43
C GLU A 75 14.16 4.00 2.13
N PHE A 76 14.04 5.16 1.49
CA PHE A 76 13.22 6.26 1.99
C PHE A 76 11.74 5.85 2.13
N VAL A 77 11.15 5.27 1.08
CA VAL A 77 9.75 4.81 1.12
C VAL A 77 9.59 3.68 2.14
N ASN A 78 10.51 2.70 2.18
CA ASN A 78 10.51 1.63 3.19
C ASN A 78 10.54 2.18 4.62
N LYS A 79 11.40 3.17 4.89
CA LYS A 79 11.48 3.80 6.21
C LYS A 79 10.18 4.50 6.59
N LEU A 80 9.55 5.20 5.66
CA LEU A 80 8.24 5.81 5.89
C LEU A 80 7.16 4.76 6.15
N THR A 81 7.13 3.66 5.39
CA THR A 81 6.18 2.56 5.60
C THR A 81 6.36 1.92 6.99
N ARG A 82 7.59 1.70 7.43
CA ARG A 82 7.88 1.19 8.80
C ARG A 82 7.42 2.17 9.87
N GLN A 83 7.72 3.47 9.70
CA GLN A 83 7.24 4.50 10.62
C GLN A 83 5.71 4.53 10.69
N ARG A 84 5.01 4.40 9.54
CA ARG A 84 3.55 4.37 9.51
C ARG A 84 2.96 3.17 10.25
N LEU A 85 3.65 2.03 10.21
CA LEU A 85 3.29 0.87 11.02
C LEU A 85 3.45 1.15 12.52
N ASP A 86 4.54 1.80 12.93
CA ASP A 86 4.74 2.21 14.32
C ASP A 86 3.64 3.20 14.76
N ASP A 87 3.28 4.16 13.90
CA ASP A 87 2.20 5.12 14.14
C ASP A 87 0.84 4.41 14.27
N TYR A 88 0.56 3.40 13.43
CA TYR A 88 -0.66 2.59 13.53
C TYR A 88 -0.74 1.88 14.88
N VAL A 89 0.36 1.24 15.33
CA VAL A 89 0.41 0.57 16.63
C VAL A 89 0.19 1.56 17.78
N ALA A 90 0.82 2.74 17.70
CA ALA A 90 0.66 3.79 18.69
C ALA A 90 -0.78 4.33 18.74
N ALA A 91 -1.41 4.56 17.58
CA ALA A 91 -2.80 4.99 17.48
C ALA A 91 -3.76 3.92 18.03
N LYS A 92 -3.52 2.64 17.74
CA LYS A 92 -4.34 1.52 18.22
C LYS A 92 -4.33 1.42 19.74
N ALA A 93 -3.21 1.74 20.38
CA ALA A 93 -3.09 1.80 21.84
C ALA A 93 -3.91 2.94 22.47
N GLN A 94 -4.32 3.94 21.68
CA GLN A 94 -5.15 5.08 22.12
C GLN A 94 -6.63 4.91 21.77
N LEU A 95 -7.03 3.75 21.24
CA LEU A 95 -8.41 3.49 20.87
C LEU A 95 -9.32 3.55 22.12
N PRO A 96 -10.33 4.43 22.14
CA PRO A 96 -11.27 4.47 23.25
C PRO A 96 -12.21 3.27 23.21
N SER A 97 -12.89 3.01 24.33
CA SER A 97 -14.09 2.17 24.32
C SER A 97 -15.27 2.96 23.78
N PHE A 98 -16.01 2.36 22.86
CA PHE A 98 -17.31 2.83 22.33
C PHE A 98 -18.49 2.12 23.02
N GLY A 99 -18.19 1.15 23.89
CA GLY A 99 -19.16 0.43 24.71
C GLY A 99 -19.36 -1.02 24.28
N PRO A 100 -20.08 -1.82 25.10
CA PRO A 100 -20.30 -3.24 24.83
C PRO A 100 -20.91 -3.50 23.46
N GLY A 101 -20.39 -4.49 22.74
CA GLY A 101 -20.82 -4.85 21.38
C GLY A 101 -20.22 -3.97 20.28
N LEU A 102 -20.09 -2.65 20.47
CA LEU A 102 -19.37 -1.79 19.54
C LEU A 102 -17.86 -2.03 19.61
N ASP A 103 -17.31 -2.21 20.81
CA ASP A 103 -15.87 -2.52 20.99
C ASP A 103 -15.45 -3.78 20.20
N GLU A 104 -16.31 -4.81 20.18
CA GLU A 104 -16.07 -6.04 19.43
C GLU A 104 -16.12 -5.82 17.91
N GLN A 105 -17.08 -5.03 17.43
CA GLN A 105 -17.20 -4.69 16.01
C GLN A 105 -16.03 -3.83 15.53
N VAL A 106 -15.58 -2.85 16.32
CA VAL A 106 -14.39 -2.04 16.00
C VAL A 106 -13.15 -2.92 15.99
N ALA A 107 -12.97 -3.81 16.96
CA ALA A 107 -11.85 -4.74 16.97
C ALA A 107 -11.86 -5.65 15.72
N GLN A 108 -13.02 -6.13 15.29
CA GLN A 108 -13.18 -6.92 14.07
C GLN A 108 -12.85 -6.12 12.81
N TYR A 109 -13.31 -4.87 12.73
CA TYR A 109 -12.99 -3.95 11.64
C TYR A 109 -11.49 -3.69 11.51
N LEU A 110 -10.83 -3.33 12.60
CA LEU A 110 -9.38 -3.07 12.62
C LEU A 110 -8.57 -4.32 12.26
N LYS A 111 -8.99 -5.49 12.75
CA LYS A 111 -8.39 -6.77 12.36
C LYS A 111 -8.59 -7.06 10.87
N GLY A 112 -9.73 -6.67 10.32
CA GLY A 112 -10.01 -6.74 8.88
C GLY A 112 -9.02 -5.90 8.06
N ILE A 113 -8.73 -4.67 8.49
CA ILE A 113 -7.72 -3.80 7.87
C ILE A 113 -6.34 -4.48 7.91
N GLU A 114 -5.94 -5.00 9.07
CA GLU A 114 -4.66 -5.71 9.26
C GLU A 114 -4.53 -6.92 8.31
N TYR A 115 -5.61 -7.69 8.16
CA TYR A 115 -5.67 -8.80 7.21
C TYR A 115 -5.68 -8.36 5.76
N CYS A 116 -6.31 -7.24 5.41
CA CYS A 116 -6.20 -6.68 4.06
C CYS A 116 -4.74 -6.31 3.75
N VAL A 117 -4.03 -5.67 4.67
CA VAL A 117 -2.61 -5.32 4.50
C VAL A 117 -1.75 -6.57 4.34
N GLN A 118 -1.86 -7.52 5.27
CA GLN A 118 -1.07 -8.76 5.21
C GLN A 118 -1.40 -9.58 3.95
N GLY A 119 -2.69 -9.77 3.68
CA GLY A 119 -3.16 -10.53 2.52
C GLY A 119 -2.74 -9.90 1.20
N PHE A 120 -2.68 -8.57 1.13
CA PHE A 120 -2.14 -7.87 -0.04
C PHE A 120 -0.65 -8.16 -0.27
N ILE A 121 0.17 -8.12 0.80
CA ILE A 121 1.60 -8.44 0.72
C ILE A 121 1.78 -9.89 0.27
N GLU A 122 1.04 -10.83 0.87
CA GLU A 122 1.09 -12.24 0.45
C GLU A 122 0.66 -12.42 -1.01
N TRP A 123 -0.46 -11.82 -1.39
CA TRP A 123 -1.00 -11.86 -2.75
C TRP A 123 -0.02 -11.31 -3.78
N THR A 124 0.74 -10.27 -3.46
CA THR A 124 1.76 -9.67 -4.34
C THR A 124 2.76 -10.71 -4.85
N PHE A 125 3.16 -11.67 -4.01
CA PHE A 125 4.08 -12.75 -4.39
C PHE A 125 3.40 -14.01 -4.93
N LEU A 126 2.06 -14.04 -4.95
CA LEU A 126 1.28 -15.14 -5.53
C LEU A 126 0.80 -14.82 -6.95
N THR A 127 0.52 -13.55 -7.23
CA THR A 127 0.04 -13.11 -8.55
C THR A 127 1.21 -12.92 -9.53
N PRO A 128 1.04 -13.26 -10.82
CA PRO A 128 2.05 -12.96 -11.84
C PRO A 128 2.18 -11.46 -12.13
N ARG A 129 1.27 -10.62 -11.60
CA ARG A 129 1.21 -9.18 -11.90
C ARG A 129 2.52 -8.44 -11.64
N TYR A 130 3.19 -8.72 -10.52
CA TYR A 130 4.34 -7.93 -10.06
C TYR A 130 5.67 -8.54 -10.51
N PHE A 131 5.86 -9.83 -10.24
CA PHE A 131 7.14 -10.52 -10.44
C PHE A 131 7.05 -11.69 -11.42
N GLY A 132 5.89 -11.91 -12.06
CA GLY A 132 5.69 -13.00 -13.01
C GLY A 132 6.10 -14.36 -12.43
N ASN A 133 6.93 -15.10 -13.19
CA ASN A 133 7.44 -16.41 -12.78
C ASN A 133 8.59 -16.32 -11.76
N GLU A 134 9.12 -15.13 -11.49
CA GLU A 134 10.25 -14.91 -10.58
C GLU A 134 9.79 -14.64 -9.12
N ALA A 135 8.47 -14.61 -8.86
CA ALA A 135 7.92 -14.19 -7.57
C ALA A 135 8.50 -14.94 -6.35
N LEU A 136 8.73 -16.25 -6.46
CA LEU A 136 9.35 -17.05 -5.39
C LEU A 136 10.81 -16.63 -5.14
N GLN A 137 11.60 -16.47 -6.20
CA GLN A 137 12.98 -16.03 -6.10
C GLN A 137 13.07 -14.62 -5.50
N VAL A 138 12.20 -13.70 -5.93
CA VAL A 138 12.15 -12.34 -5.38
C VAL A 138 11.78 -12.39 -3.89
N LYS A 139 10.82 -13.23 -3.50
CA LYS A 139 10.42 -13.38 -2.08
C LYS A 139 11.56 -13.90 -1.20
N GLU A 140 12.38 -14.82 -1.71
CA GLU A 140 13.51 -15.40 -0.96
C GLU A 140 14.73 -14.48 -0.90
N THR A 141 15.03 -13.77 -2.00
CA THR A 141 16.28 -13.01 -2.14
C THR A 141 16.12 -11.51 -1.92
N GLY A 142 14.91 -10.98 -2.09
CA GLY A 142 14.64 -9.54 -2.15
C GLY A 142 15.21 -8.84 -3.39
N VAL A 143 15.75 -9.58 -4.36
CA VAL A 143 16.41 -9.04 -5.55
C VAL A 143 15.45 -9.06 -6.73
N VAL A 144 15.34 -7.93 -7.44
CA VAL A 144 14.55 -7.78 -8.66
C VAL A 144 15.42 -7.21 -9.77
N ASN A 145 15.34 -7.79 -10.97
CA ASN A 145 15.99 -7.23 -12.16
C ASN A 145 15.09 -6.19 -12.80
N LEU A 146 15.59 -4.95 -12.93
CA LEU A 146 14.84 -3.89 -13.59
C LEU A 146 15.04 -3.92 -15.10
N MET A 147 13.96 -3.75 -15.83
CA MET A 147 13.99 -3.44 -17.27
C MET A 147 13.70 -1.96 -17.46
N ALA A 148 14.65 -1.25 -18.07
CA ALA A 148 14.44 0.14 -18.42
C ALA A 148 13.40 0.28 -19.55
N PRO A 149 12.56 1.32 -19.52
CA PRO A 149 11.65 1.60 -20.63
C PRO A 149 12.46 1.87 -21.91
N ILE A 150 11.97 1.36 -23.04
CA ILE A 150 12.58 1.60 -24.34
C ILE A 150 12.23 3.02 -24.79
N THR A 151 13.21 3.91 -24.83
CA THR A 151 13.07 5.20 -25.51
C THR A 151 13.26 4.98 -27.02
N LEU A 152 12.20 5.15 -27.81
CA LEU A 152 12.30 5.14 -29.27
C LEU A 152 12.65 6.55 -29.76
N GLU A 153 13.86 6.74 -30.27
CA GLU A 153 14.27 7.94 -31.01
C GLU A 153 13.68 7.94 -32.44
N ALA A 154 12.38 7.67 -32.57
CA ALA A 154 11.69 7.57 -33.85
C ALA A 154 10.63 8.65 -33.98
N HIS A 155 10.61 9.35 -35.11
CA HIS A 155 9.53 10.26 -35.47
C HIS A 155 8.37 9.48 -36.07
N VAL A 156 7.17 9.62 -35.50
CA VAL A 156 5.93 9.09 -36.09
C VAL A 156 5.26 10.22 -36.86
N VAL A 157 5.07 10.02 -38.16
CA VAL A 157 4.24 10.90 -38.98
C VAL A 157 2.79 10.46 -38.79
N VAL A 158 1.95 11.37 -38.29
CA VAL A 158 0.51 11.11 -38.08
C VAL A 158 -0.26 11.83 -39.18
N GLU A 159 -1.13 11.13 -39.89
CA GLU A 159 -2.06 11.73 -40.85
C GLU A 159 -3.34 12.18 -40.12
N ALA A 160 -3.86 13.34 -40.50
CA ALA A 160 -5.06 13.96 -39.94
C ALA A 160 -6.33 13.56 -40.70
#